data_AF-A0A7C0UPA3-F1
#
_entry.id   AF-A0A7C0UPA3-F1
#
_cell.length_a   1.000
_cell.length_b   1.000
_cell.length_c   1.000
_cell.angle_alpha   90.00
_cell.angle_beta   90.00
_cell.angle_gamma   90.00
#
_symmetry.space_group_name_H-M   'P 1'
#
loop_
_entity.id
_entity.type
_entity.pdbx_description
1 polymer ?
#
loop_
_entity_poly.entity_id
_entity_poly.type
_entity_poly.pdbx_seq_one_letter_code
_entity_poly.pdbx_strand_id
1 'polypeptide(L)' 'MSRLFADYIEKAKKILDDNWLGSSTKPAPSLYPHQWNWDSAFIAIGRSHYDTDRAIQEMESLF' A
#
# COMPACT_ATOMS: atom_id res chain seq x y z
N MET A 1 11.78 17.99 10.07
CA MET A 1 10.78 17.91 8.97
C MET A 1 9.69 18.91 9.22
N SER A 2 9.20 19.64 8.20
CA SER A 2 8.05 20.51 8.37
C SER A 2 6.79 19.68 8.67
N ARG A 3 5.87 20.21 9.48
CA ARG A 3 4.60 19.55 9.84
C ARG A 3 3.82 19.06 8.61
N LEU A 4 3.90 19.81 7.51
CA LEU A 4 3.29 19.48 6.23
C LEU A 4 3.74 18.11 5.68
N PHE A 5 5.02 17.76 5.78
CA PHE A 5 5.51 16.46 5.30
C PHE A 5 4.99 15.30 6.14
N ALA A 6 4.90 15.46 7.45
CA ALA A 6 4.32 14.46 8.33
C ALA A 6 2.83 14.22 7.98
N ASP A 7 2.09 15.29 7.70
CA ASP A 7 0.68 15.18 7.29
C ASP A 7 0.52 14.40 5.96
N TYR A 8 1.45 14.56 5.01
CA TYR A 8 1.43 13.79 3.77
C TYR A 8 1.77 12.31 3.96
N ILE A 9 2.71 11.99 4.86
CA ILE A 9 3.06 10.60 5.18
C ILE A 9 1.85 9.89 5.80
N GLU A 10 1.17 10.50 6.76
CA GLU A 10 0.00 9.90 7.40
C GLU A 10 -1.18 9.73 6.43
N LYS A 11 -1.39 10.71 5.52
CA LYS A 11 -2.37 10.56 4.44
C LYS A 11 -2.02 9.41 3.49
N ALA A 12 -0.75 9.25 3.11
CA ALA A 12 -0.31 8.18 2.23
C ALA A 12 -0.53 6.80 2.86
N LYS A 13 -0.15 6.62 4.13
CA LYS A 13 -0.41 5.39 4.89
C LYS A 13 -1.90 5.06 4.94
N LYS A 14 -2.73 6.06 5.25
CA LYS A 14 -4.19 5.90 5.29
C LYS A 14 -4.77 5.45 3.95
N ILE A 15 -4.30 5.99 2.83
CA ILE A 15 -4.74 5.55 1.49
C ILE A 15 -4.43 4.07 1.28
N LEU A 16 -3.23 3.60 1.64
CA LEU A 16 -2.86 2.19 1.51
C LEU A 16 -3.71 1.29 2.39
N ASP A 17 -4.03 1.72 3.61
CA ASP A 17 -4.86 0.95 4.54
C ASP A 17 -6.33 0.90 4.14
N ASP A 18 -6.88 2.01 3.63
CA ASP A 18 -8.25 2.06 3.10
C ASP A 18 -8.42 1.18 1.84
N ASN A 19 -7.32 0.93 1.13
CA ASN A 19 -7.29 0.08 -0.06
C ASN A 19 -6.91 -1.39 0.22
N TRP A 20 -6.67 -1.75 1.48
CA TRP A 20 -6.30 -3.11 1.87
C TRP A 20 -7.47 -4.07 1.69
N LEU A 21 -7.25 -5.19 1.01
CA LEU A 21 -8.22 -6.25 0.74
C LEU A 21 -8.16 -7.40 1.75
N GLY A 22 -7.21 -7.38 2.69
CA GLY A 22 -6.97 -8.46 3.65
C GLY A 22 -5.64 -9.21 3.42
N SER A 23 -5.21 -9.31 2.16
CA SER A 23 -3.93 -9.92 1.77
C SER A 23 -3.14 -9.13 0.72
N SER A 24 -3.78 -8.14 0.07
CA SER A 24 -3.16 -7.27 -0.93
C SER A 24 -3.86 -5.92 -0.99
N THR A 25 -3.35 -5.00 -1.80
CA THR A 25 -3.87 -3.64 -1.91
C THR A 25 -4.41 -3.39 -3.32
N LYS A 26 -5.64 -2.89 -3.42
CA LYS A 26 -6.17 -2.44 -4.72
C LYS A 26 -5.56 -1.09 -5.12
N PRO A 27 -5.09 -0.89 -6.37
CA PRO A 27 -4.47 0.37 -6.76
C PRO A 27 -5.44 1.55 -6.78
N ALA A 28 -6.68 1.31 -7.21
CA ALA A 28 -7.71 2.35 -7.33
C ALA A 28 -9.09 1.78 -6.99
N PRO A 29 -9.78 2.26 -5.93
CA PRO A 29 -11.02 1.67 -5.43
C PRO A 29 -12.13 1.41 -6.44
N SER A 30 -12.28 2.28 -7.45
CA SER A 30 -13.35 2.23 -8.45
C SER A 30 -12.90 1.77 -9.83
N LEU A 31 -11.62 1.91 -10.18
CA LEU A 31 -11.10 1.61 -11.52
C LEU A 31 -10.34 0.28 -11.58
N TYR A 32 -9.60 -0.04 -10.51
CA TYR A 32 -8.78 -1.26 -10.41
C TYR A 32 -9.11 -1.97 -9.09
N PRO A 33 -10.22 -2.72 -9.02
CA PRO A 33 -10.72 -3.29 -7.76
C PRO A 33 -9.99 -4.58 -7.34
N HIS A 34 -8.90 -4.94 -8.02
CA HIS A 34 -8.12 -6.16 -7.80
C HIS A 34 -6.65 -5.84 -7.58
N GLN A 35 -5.88 -6.84 -7.13
CA GLN A 35 -4.44 -6.74 -7.06
C GLN A 35 -3.84 -6.70 -8.48
N TRP A 36 -2.89 -5.79 -8.70
CA TRP A 36 -2.13 -5.70 -9.94
C TRP A 36 -0.65 -5.90 -9.64
N ASN A 37 0.03 -6.70 -10.46
CA ASN A 37 1.40 -7.16 -10.19
C ASN A 37 2.38 -6.00 -10.00
N TRP A 38 2.41 -5.04 -10.93
CA TRP A 38 3.38 -3.96 -10.87
C TRP A 38 3.07 -2.95 -9.75
N ASP A 39 1.79 -2.62 -9.58
CA ASP A 39 1.32 -1.77 -8.49
C ASP A 39 1.67 -2.36 -7.12
N SER A 40 1.50 -3.68 -6.95
CA SER A 40 1.84 -4.40 -5.72
C SER A 40 3.32 -4.24 -5.36
N ALA A 41 4.22 -4.26 -6.36
CA ALA A 41 5.65 -4.07 -6.10
C ALA A 41 5.96 -2.67 -5.55
N PHE A 42 5.35 -1.61 -6.09
CA PHE A 42 5.54 -0.25 -5.57
C PHE A 42 4.87 -0.05 -4.21
N ILE A 43 3.70 -0.67 -4.00
CA ILE A 43 3.00 -0.64 -2.71
C ILE A 43 3.83 -1.34 -1.63
N ALA A 44 4.41 -2.49 -1.93
CA ALA A 44 5.30 -3.21 -1.02
C ALA A 44 6.53 -2.37 -0.66
N ILE A 45 7.16 -1.69 -1.63
CA ILE A 45 8.25 -0.74 -1.35
C ILE A 45 7.79 0.36 -0.39
N GLY A 46 6.63 0.97 -0.64
CA GLY A 46 6.06 2.01 0.22
C GLY A 46 5.75 1.52 1.64
N ARG A 47 5.12 0.36 1.77
CA ARG A 47 4.80 -0.27 3.05
C ARG A 47 6.05 -0.69 3.81
N SER A 48 7.12 -1.12 3.12
CA SER A 48 8.36 -1.58 3.77
C SER A 48 8.98 -0.56 4.72
N HIS A 49 8.70 0.73 4.52
CA HIS A 49 9.17 1.80 5.39
C HIS A 49 8.49 1.85 6.78
N TYR A 50 7.34 1.22 6.96
CA TYR A 50 6.57 1.31 8.22
C TYR A 50 5.81 0.04 8.63
N ASP A 51 5.63 -0.92 7.73
CA ASP A 51 4.91 -2.18 7.95
C ASP A 51 5.49 -3.26 7.02
N THR A 52 6.62 -3.84 7.43
CA THR A 52 7.35 -4.85 6.65
C THR A 52 6.56 -6.14 6.48
N ASP A 53 5.78 -6.55 7.49
CA ASP A 53 5.00 -7.80 7.43
C ASP A 53 3.93 -7.72 6.33
N ARG A 54 3.18 -6.61 6.26
CA ARG A 54 2.22 -6.41 5.15
C ARG A 54 2.90 -6.22 3.80
N ALA A 55 4.11 -5.64 3.76
CA ALA A 55 4.86 -5.52 2.51
C ALA A 55 5.25 -6.89 1.95
N ILE A 56 5.64 -7.84 2.81
CA ILE A 56 5.91 -9.23 2.42
C ILE A 56 4.62 -9.90 1.97
N GLN A 57 3.54 -9.77 2.76
CA GLN A 57 2.25 -10.38 2.44
C GLN A 57 1.70 -9.91 1.07
N GLU A 58 1.84 -8.63 0.73
CA GLU A 58 1.46 -8.08 -0.58
C GLU A 58 2.17 -8.80 -1.74
N MET A 59 3.45 -9.17 -1.57
CA MET A 59 4.22 -9.87 -2.58
C MET A 59 3.91 -11.37 -2.63
N GLU A 60 3.71 -11.99 -1.47
CA GLU A 60 3.34 -13.41 -1.38
C GLU A 60 1.96 -13.67 -2.01
N SER A 61 1.02 -12.74 -1.89
CA SER A 61 -0.33 -12.92 -2.44
C SER A 61 -0.43 -12.90 -3.97
N LEU A 62 0.68 -12.60 -4.68
CA LEU A 62 0.74 -12.65 -6.14
C LEU A 62 0.87 -14.09 -6.68
N PHE A 63 1.16 -15.07 -5.83
CA PHE A 63 1.45 -16.47 -6.18
C PHE A 63 0.62 -17.44 -5.35
#